data_AF-A0A809RSU4-F1
#
_entry.id   AF-A0A809RSU4-F1
#
_cell.length_a   1.000
_cell.length_b   1.000
_cell.length_c   1.000
_cell.angle_alpha   90.00
_cell.angle_beta   90.00
_cell.angle_gamma   90.00
#
_symmetry.space_group_name_H-M   'P 1'
#
loop_
_entity.id
_entity.type
_entity.pdbx_description
1 polymer ?
#
loop_
_entity_poly.entity_id
_entity_poly.type
_entity_poly.pdbx_seq_one_letter_code
_entity_poly.pdbx_strand_id
1 'polypeptide(L)'
;MKKNNMKEKALHIKIQLSKKMIYKKFIIYRLTFILLSILSIFISSSIVVLNLYSIRWNDFPKQTMAFFFAMSLIASISTFFISFQSFLNITNRKYILKENIAKNDEITSILKDKTELSQEEIDNIMELF
;
A
#
# COMPACT_ATOMS: atom_id res chain seq x y z
N MET A 1 -0.78 -34.78 -30.03
CA MET A 1 -1.50 -33.50 -29.90
C MET A 1 -2.40 -33.39 -28.65
N LYS A 2 -3.34 -34.32 -28.38
CA LYS A 2 -4.31 -34.21 -27.26
C LYS A 2 -3.70 -34.03 -25.84
N LYS A 3 -2.51 -34.58 -25.61
CA LYS A 3 -1.81 -34.55 -24.30
C LYS A 3 -1.16 -33.19 -23.97
N ASN A 4 -0.76 -32.41 -24.98
CA ASN A 4 -0.21 -31.07 -24.79
C ASN A 4 -1.31 -30.05 -24.44
N ASN A 5 -2.46 -30.10 -25.13
CA ASN A 5 -3.60 -29.23 -24.81
C ASN A 5 -4.15 -29.46 -23.39
N MET A 6 -4.05 -30.68 -22.84
CA MET A 6 -4.43 -30.96 -21.46
C MET A 6 -3.43 -30.38 -20.45
N LYS A 7 -2.13 -30.45 -20.72
CA LYS A 7 -1.09 -29.84 -19.88
C LYS A 7 -1.20 -28.31 -19.85
N GLU A 8 -1.44 -27.67 -21.00
CA GLU A 8 -1.68 -26.22 -21.06
C GLU A 8 -2.91 -25.80 -20.28
N LYS A 9 -4.04 -26.51 -20.43
CA LYS A 9 -5.26 -26.21 -19.66
C LYS A 9 -5.03 -26.36 -18.16
N ALA A 10 -4.32 -27.41 -17.72
CA ALA A 10 -3.99 -27.60 -16.32
C ALA A 10 -3.08 -26.49 -15.76
N LEU A 11 -2.09 -26.06 -16.55
CA LEU A 11 -1.21 -24.93 -16.20
C LEU A 11 -2.00 -23.62 -16.08
N HIS A 12 -2.87 -23.32 -17.04
CA HIS A 12 -3.74 -22.14 -17.00
C HIS A 12 -4.65 -22.12 -15.76
N ILE A 13 -5.27 -23.25 -15.42
CA ILE A 13 -6.12 -23.37 -14.22
C ILE A 13 -5.28 -23.14 -12.96
N LYS A 14 -4.07 -23.72 -12.89
CA LYS A 14 -3.16 -23.53 -11.75
C LYS A 14 -2.75 -22.07 -11.58
N ILE A 15 -2.43 -21.37 -12.67
CA ILE A 15 -2.12 -19.93 -12.66
C ILE A 15 -3.33 -19.11 -12.19
N GLN A 16 -4.54 -19.41 -12.67
CA GLN A 16 -5.75 -18.70 -12.25
C GLN A 16 -6.05 -18.89 -10.75
N LEU A 17 -5.90 -20.12 -10.23
CA LEU A 17 -6.07 -20.41 -8.81
C LEU A 17 -5.03 -19.67 -7.95
N SER A 18 -3.76 -19.71 -8.34
CA SER A 18 -2.69 -18.97 -7.66
C SER A 18 -2.95 -17.46 -7.67
N LYS A 19 -3.36 -16.88 -8.81
CA LYS A 19 -3.74 -15.46 -8.90
C LYS A 19 -4.86 -15.12 -7.92
N LYS A 20 -5.90 -15.95 -7.85
CA LYS A 20 -7.04 -15.74 -6.94
C LYS A 20 -6.62 -15.80 -5.46
N MET A 21 -5.74 -16.74 -5.10
CA MET A 21 -5.20 -16.83 -3.73
C MET A 21 -4.34 -15.62 -3.36
N ILE A 22 -3.43 -15.22 -4.25
CA ILE A 22 -2.55 -14.06 -4.04
C ILE A 22 -3.41 -12.78 -3.91
N TYR A 23 -4.40 -12.60 -4.78
CA TYR A 23 -5.29 -11.44 -4.76
C TYR A 23 -6.09 -11.36 -3.46
N LYS A 24 -6.65 -12.48 -2.99
CA LYS A 24 -7.37 -12.52 -1.70
C LYS A 24 -6.45 -12.15 -0.54
N LYS A 25 -5.22 -12.70 -0.52
CA LYS A 25 -4.22 -12.40 0.51
C LYS A 25 -3.83 -10.92 0.50
N PHE A 26 -3.61 -10.37 -0.69
CA PHE A 26 -3.30 -8.95 -0.90
C PHE A 26 -4.43 -8.04 -0.39
N ILE A 27 -5.69 -8.36 -0.68
CA ILE A 27 -6.85 -7.61 -0.18
C ILE A 27 -6.90 -7.61 1.34
N ILE A 28 -6.72 -8.77 1.97
CA ILE A 28 -6.76 -8.89 3.43
C ILE A 28 -5.66 -8.01 4.05
N TYR A 29 -4.42 -8.12 3.58
CA TYR A 29 -3.33 -7.29 4.09
C TYR A 29 -3.57 -5.80 3.87
N ARG A 30 -4.10 -5.42 2.71
CA ARG A 30 -4.43 -4.02 2.40
C ARG A 30 -5.52 -3.48 3.31
N LEU A 31 -6.58 -4.26 3.54
CA LEU A 31 -7.67 -3.87 4.46
C LEU A 31 -7.18 -3.77 5.89
N THR A 32 -6.42 -4.75 6.38
CA THR A 32 -5.81 -4.71 7.72
C THR A 32 -4.93 -3.47 7.87
N PHE A 33 -4.09 -3.16 6.88
CA PHE A 33 -3.25 -1.96 6.90
C PHE A 33 -4.07 -0.66 6.98
N ILE A 34 -5.13 -0.55 6.16
CA ILE A 34 -6.01 0.62 6.17
C ILE A 34 -6.73 0.75 7.53
N LEU A 35 -7.26 -0.34 8.07
CA LEU A 35 -7.91 -0.37 9.38
C LEU A 35 -6.97 0.06 10.51
N LEU A 36 -5.74 -0.46 10.54
CA LEU A 36 -4.72 -0.05 11.52
C LEU A 36 -4.36 1.43 11.37
N SER A 37 -4.30 1.95 10.14
CA SER A 37 -4.01 3.35 9.88
C SER A 37 -5.13 4.25 10.41
N ILE A 38 -6.40 3.90 10.13
CA ILE A 38 -7.56 4.64 10.64
C ILE A 38 -7.61 4.58 12.18
N LEU A 39 -7.36 3.41 12.76
CA LEU A 39 -7.31 3.23 14.21
C LEU A 39 -6.21 4.09 14.85
N SER A 40 -5.03 4.15 14.23
CA SER A 40 -3.92 4.99 14.69
C SER A 40 -4.29 6.48 14.69
N ILE A 41 -4.96 6.96 13.63
CA ILE A 41 -5.47 8.34 13.56
C ILE A 41 -6.49 8.59 14.69
N PHE A 42 -7.40 7.64 14.91
CA PHE A 42 -8.42 7.76 15.97
C PHE A 42 -7.81 7.82 17.37
N ILE A 43 -6.85 6.94 17.66
CA ILE A 43 -6.12 6.94 18.94
C ILE A 43 -5.38 8.27 19.12
N SER A 44 -4.68 8.74 18.09
CA SER A 44 -3.88 9.97 18.19
C SER A 44 -4.77 11.19 18.40
N SER A 45 -5.90 11.26 17.69
CA SER A 45 -6.91 12.30 17.92
C SER A 45 -7.50 12.23 19.33
N SER A 46 -7.78 11.03 19.83
CA SER A 46 -8.29 10.82 21.19
C SER A 46 -7.30 11.28 22.25
N ILE A 47 -6.00 11.02 22.05
CA ILE A 47 -4.92 11.50 22.93
C ILE A 47 -4.91 13.03 22.99
N VAL A 48 -5.05 13.72 21.86
CA VAL A 48 -5.11 15.20 21.84
C VAL A 48 -6.33 15.70 22.62
N VAL A 49 -7.51 15.12 22.37
CA VAL A 49 -8.74 15.49 23.08
C VAL A 49 -8.62 15.23 24.59
N LEU A 50 -8.10 14.08 24.99
CA LEU A 50 -7.91 13.71 26.39
C LEU A 50 -6.93 14.65 27.09
N ASN A 51 -5.80 14.98 26.47
CA ASN A 51 -4.85 15.90 27.08
C ASN A 51 -5.42 17.32 27.21
N LEU A 52 -6.16 17.82 26.21
CA LEU A 52 -6.85 19.11 26.31
C LEU A 52 -7.94 19.10 27.39
N TYR A 53 -8.67 17.98 27.52
CA TYR A 53 -9.64 17.79 28.58
C TYR A 53 -8.98 17.78 29.96
N SER A 54 -7.84 17.09 30.10
CA SER A 54 -7.02 17.07 31.31
C SER A 54 -6.49 18.45 31.67
N ILE A 55 -6.20 19.33 30.71
CA ILE A 55 -5.84 20.73 30.98
C ILE A 55 -7.01 21.51 31.59
N ARG A 56 -8.23 21.32 31.06
CA ARG A 56 -9.42 22.06 31.50
C ARG A 56 -9.88 21.66 32.90
N TRP A 57 -9.88 20.36 33.20
CA TRP A 57 -10.37 19.81 34.47
C TRP A 57 -9.23 19.42 35.40
N ASN A 58 -8.09 20.10 35.29
CA ASN A 58 -6.93 19.85 36.13
C ASN A 58 -7.13 20.48 37.51
N ASP A 59 -7.13 19.67 38.57
CA ASP A 59 -7.13 20.17 39.94
C ASP A 59 -5.76 20.77 40.35
N PHE A 60 -4.67 20.42 39.64
CA PHE A 60 -3.31 20.90 39.92
C PHE A 60 -2.65 21.59 38.70
N PRO A 61 -3.24 22.68 38.18
CA PRO A 61 -2.81 23.32 36.93
C PRO A 61 -1.37 23.83 36.98
N LYS A 62 -0.90 24.32 38.14
CA LYS A 62 0.46 24.87 38.27
C LYS A 62 1.57 23.83 38.08
N GLN A 63 1.28 22.54 38.28
CA GLN A 63 2.30 21.49 38.29
C GLN A 63 2.26 20.63 37.03
N THR A 64 1.05 20.29 36.53
CA THR A 64 0.89 19.28 35.47
C THR A 64 0.40 19.83 34.13
N MET A 65 -0.04 21.09 34.06
CA MET A 65 -0.56 21.68 32.82
C MET A 65 0.50 21.75 31.71
N ALA A 66 1.74 22.11 32.06
CA ALA A 66 2.84 22.14 31.10
C ALA A 66 3.13 20.76 30.48
N PHE A 67 3.01 19.70 31.29
CA PHE A 67 3.20 18.32 30.83
C PHE A 67 2.10 17.90 29.85
N PHE A 68 0.82 18.12 30.20
CA PHE A 68 -0.29 17.80 29.29
C PHE A 68 -0.26 18.61 27.99
N PHE A 69 0.19 19.87 28.07
CA PHE A 69 0.39 20.70 26.88
C PHE A 69 1.50 20.13 25.97
N ALA A 70 2.65 19.77 26.53
CA ALA A 70 3.75 19.16 25.79
C ALA A 70 3.32 17.83 25.12
N MET A 71 2.59 16.98 25.85
CA MET A 71 2.05 15.73 25.33
C MET A 71 1.06 15.96 24.18
N SER A 72 0.16 16.95 24.31
CA SER A 72 -0.77 17.32 23.25
C SER A 72 -0.04 17.76 21.98
N LEU A 73 1.00 18.56 22.14
CA LEU A 73 1.79 19.12 21.04
C LEU A 73 2.57 18.02 20.32
N ILE A 74 3.24 17.13 21.05
CA ILE A 74 3.95 15.98 20.48
C ILE A 74 2.98 15.03 19.76
N ALA A 75 1.82 14.75 20.35
CA ALA A 75 0.81 13.88 19.73
C ALA A 75 0.27 14.49 18.44
N SER A 76 0.00 15.80 18.43
CA SER A 76 -0.47 16.52 17.24
C SER A 76 0.57 16.48 16.11
N ILE A 77 1.83 16.78 16.41
CA ILE A 77 2.93 16.74 15.44
C ILE A 77 3.13 15.32 14.89
N SER A 78 3.12 14.30 15.76
CA SER A 78 3.26 12.90 15.34
C SER A 78 2.12 12.48 14.42
N THR A 79 0.88 12.88 14.74
CA THR A 79 -0.30 12.61 13.91
C THR A 79 -0.15 13.22 12.52
N PHE A 80 0.36 14.45 12.44
CA PHE A 80 0.61 15.13 11.18
C PHE A 80 1.63 14.36 10.32
N PHE A 81 2.77 13.96 10.89
CA PHE A 81 3.79 13.20 10.17
C PHE A 81 3.29 11.82 9.70
N ILE A 82 2.55 11.10 10.55
CA ILE A 82 1.95 9.80 10.16
C ILE A 82 0.98 9.97 9.00
N SER A 83 0.15 11.03 9.05
CA SER A 83 -0.80 11.34 7.97
C SER A 83 -0.08 11.69 6.67
N PHE A 84 0.97 12.50 6.75
CA PHE A 84 1.80 12.89 5.61
C PHE A 84 2.53 11.69 4.99
N GLN A 85 3.16 10.84 5.80
CA GLN A 85 3.81 9.61 5.35
C GLN A 85 2.81 8.68 4.67
N SER A 86 1.61 8.55 5.23
CA SER A 86 0.55 7.71 4.64
C SER A 86 0.12 8.25 3.27
N PHE A 87 -0.03 9.57 3.13
CA PHE A 87 -0.34 10.23 1.86
C PHE A 87 0.76 9.99 0.81
N LEU A 88 2.03 10.14 1.18
CA LEU A 88 3.17 9.89 0.27
C LEU A 88 3.23 8.42 -0.17
N ASN A 89 3.03 7.47 0.75
CA ASN A 89 3.02 6.04 0.43
C ASN A 89 1.91 5.66 -0.57
N ILE A 90 0.72 6.26 -0.44
CA ILE A 90 -0.38 6.07 -1.40
C ILE A 90 0.01 6.63 -2.77
N THR A 91 0.60 7.82 -2.79
CA THR A 91 1.02 8.51 -4.02
C THR A 91 2.11 7.72 -4.76
N ASN A 92 3.13 7.25 -4.06
CA ASN A 92 4.22 6.48 -4.65
C ASN A 92 3.72 5.14 -5.24
N ARG A 93 2.85 4.42 -4.51
CA ARG A 93 2.24 3.19 -5.03
C ARG A 93 1.40 3.43 -6.28
N LYS A 94 0.68 4.55 -6.36
CA LYS A 94 -0.09 4.92 -7.56
C LYS A 94 0.82 5.20 -8.75
N TYR A 95 1.96 5.86 -8.52
CA TYR A 95 2.96 6.12 -9.55
C TYR A 95 3.58 4.83 -10.10
N ILE A 96 4.10 3.97 -9.21
CA ILE A 96 4.70 2.67 -9.59
C ILE A 96 3.69 1.81 -10.36
N LEU A 97 2.43 1.78 -9.93
CA LEU A 97 1.39 1.03 -10.63
C LEU A 97 1.15 1.57 -12.05
N LYS A 98 1.16 2.90 -12.22
CA LYS A 98 0.99 3.54 -13.53
C LYS A 98 2.18 3.27 -14.45
N GLU A 99 3.39 3.31 -13.92
CA GLU A 99 4.61 2.96 -14.66
C GLU A 99 4.59 1.50 -15.13
N ASN A 100 4.22 0.58 -14.24
CA ASN A 100 4.12 -0.84 -14.59
C ASN A 100 3.03 -1.13 -15.62
N ILE A 101 1.90 -0.40 -15.58
CA ILE A 101 0.87 -0.50 -16.63
C ILE A 101 1.42 -0.01 -17.96
N ALA A 102 2.09 1.16 -17.98
CA ALA A 102 2.67 1.71 -19.20
C ALA A 102 3.71 0.76 -19.83
N LYS A 103 4.61 0.18 -19.01
CA LYS A 103 5.59 -0.81 -19.49
C LYS A 103 4.92 -2.08 -20.03
N ASN A 104 3.86 -2.57 -19.39
CA ASN A 104 3.11 -3.72 -19.91
C ASN A 104 2.39 -3.43 -21.21
N ASP A 105 1.82 -2.23 -21.36
CA ASP A 105 1.16 -1.81 -22.60
C ASP A 105 2.18 -1.71 -23.75
N GLU A 106 3.38 -1.18 -23.47
CA GLU A 106 4.51 -1.13 -24.41
C GLU A 106 4.93 -2.53 -24.87
N ILE A 107 5.16 -3.47 -23.94
CA ILE A 107 5.49 -4.86 -24.26
C ILE A 107 4.38 -5.51 -25.07
N THR A 108 3.11 -5.27 -24.71
CA THR A 108 1.97 -5.83 -25.44
C THR A 108 1.88 -5.29 -26.87
N SER A 109 2.27 -4.03 -27.09
CA SER A 109 2.37 -3.43 -28.42
C SER A 109 3.49 -4.09 -29.23
N ILE A 110 4.67 -4.25 -28.64
CA ILE A 110 5.82 -4.90 -29.29
C ILE A 110 5.48 -6.34 -29.69
N LEU A 111 4.80 -7.08 -28.80
CA LEU A 111 4.35 -8.46 -29.05
C LEU A 111 3.22 -8.56 -30.10
N LYS A 112 2.42 -7.51 -30.29
CA LYS A 112 1.34 -7.48 -31.28
C LYS A 112 1.83 -7.12 -32.67
N ASP A 113 2.81 -6.23 -32.77
CA ASP A 113 3.30 -5.71 -34.05
C ASP A 113 4.43 -6.54 -34.66
N LYS A 114 5.11 -7.41 -33.88
CA LYS A 114 6.20 -8.26 -34.38
C LYS A 114 5.92 -9.75 -34.16
N THR A 115 5.91 -10.52 -35.25
CA THR A 115 5.84 -12.00 -35.25
C THR A 115 7.16 -12.67 -34.85
N GLU A 116 8.28 -11.94 -34.86
CA GLU A 116 9.61 -12.41 -34.42
C GLU A 116 10.22 -11.36 -33.48
N LEU A 117 10.54 -11.76 -32.25
CA LEU A 117 11.24 -10.93 -31.28
C LEU A 117 12.74 -11.11 -31.45
N SER A 118 13.51 -10.01 -31.40
CA SER A 118 14.97 -10.08 -31.35
C SER A 118 15.44 -10.61 -30.00
N GLN A 119 16.64 -11.20 -29.95
CA GLN A 119 17.26 -11.64 -28.68
C GLN A 119 17.39 -10.49 -27.66
N GLU A 120 17.63 -9.27 -28.13
CA GLU A 120 17.74 -8.08 -27.30
C GLU A 120 16.38 -7.65 -26.72
N GLU A 121 15.28 -7.88 -27.45
CA GLU A 121 13.91 -7.67 -26.95
C GLU A 121 13.53 -8.75 -25.92
N ILE A 122 14.00 -9.99 -26.10
CA ILE A 122 13.81 -11.09 -25.15
C ILE A 122 14.57 -10.82 -23.85
N ASP A 123 15.81 -10.33 -23.93
CA ASP A 123 16.63 -10.01 -22.76
C ASP A 123 16.05 -8.84 -21.96
N ASN A 124 15.57 -7.78 -22.64
CA ASN A 124 14.86 -6.68 -21.99
C ASN A 124 13.56 -7.11 -21.30
N ILE A 125 12.83 -8.07 -21.87
CA ILE A 125 11.63 -8.63 -21.23
C ILE A 125 12.03 -9.46 -20.00
N MET A 126 13.14 -10.21 -20.04
CA MET A 126 13.60 -11.00 -18.90
C MET A 126 14.12 -10.14 -17.74
N GLU A 127 14.77 -9.01 -18.00
CA GLU A 127 15.23 -8.10 -16.93
C GLU A 127 14.08 -7.45 -16.14
N LEU A 128 12.85 -7.48 -16.68
CA LEU A 128 11.67 -6.92 -16.03
C LEU A 128 10.89 -7.93 -15.15
N PHE A 129 11.26 -9.22 -15.15
CA PHE A 129 10.65 -10.29 -14.33
C PHE A 129 11.46 -10.62 -13.08
#